data_AF-A0A5R8NFR1-F1
#
_entry.id   AF-A0A5R8NFR1-F1
#
_cell.length_a   1.000
_cell.length_b   1.000
_cell.length_c   1.000
_cell.angle_alpha   90.00
_cell.angle_beta   90.00
_cell.angle_gamma   90.00
#
_symmetry.space_group_name_H-M   'P 1'
#
loop_
_entity.id
_entity.type
_entity.pdbx_description
1 polymer ?
#
loop_
_entity_poly.entity_id
_entity_poly.type
_entity_poly.pdbx_seq_one_letter_code
_entity_poly.pdbx_strand_id
1 'polypeptide(L)'
;MSEKRADANGMSWSTGEGLLEVSDPKVVDRAFACGEPHVGIAVVGLSLNNPDPDEVAPRIVRATLSVDRETRRLGFVALGHFVRINRRITPELAGALRDSASDGISETALDDTLSYVPFRRLPPWLKVRFVADRLEWIFSERWKG
;
A
#
# COMPACT_ATOMS: atom_id res chain seq x y z
N MET A 1 19.92 11.75 23.97
CA MET A 1 20.22 12.13 22.57
C MET A 1 20.36 10.84 21.78
N SER A 2 19.34 10.44 21.04
CA SER A 2 19.41 9.24 20.18
C SER A 2 20.20 9.59 18.93
N GLU A 3 21.27 8.85 18.66
CA GLU A 3 22.23 9.09 17.59
C GLU A 3 21.58 8.78 16.22
N LYS A 4 21.54 9.76 15.32
CA LYS A 4 21.03 9.59 13.94
C LYS A 4 21.91 8.57 13.21
N ARG A 5 21.40 7.38 12.94
CA ARG A 5 22.02 6.43 12.00
C ARG A 5 21.54 6.78 10.59
N ALA A 6 22.29 7.65 9.93
CA ALA A 6 22.11 7.92 8.51
C ALA A 6 22.96 6.93 7.70
N ASP A 7 22.35 6.25 6.73
CA ASP A 7 23.08 5.47 5.73
C ASP A 7 23.85 6.40 4.78
N ALA A 8 24.81 5.85 4.03
CA ALA A 8 25.69 6.60 3.12
C ALA A 8 24.96 7.46 2.06
N ASN A 9 23.66 7.24 1.86
CA ASN A 9 22.81 7.97 0.92
C ASN A 9 21.94 9.05 1.58
N GLY A 10 22.19 9.42 2.84
CA GLY A 10 21.39 10.44 3.55
C GLY A 10 20.05 9.94 4.11
N MET A 11 19.79 8.64 4.02
CA MET A 11 18.59 8.01 4.56
C MET A 11 18.72 7.78 6.06
N SER A 12 17.71 8.15 6.85
CA SER A 12 17.69 7.93 8.29
C SER A 12 16.55 6.99 8.68
N TRP A 13 16.90 5.75 9.03
CA TRP A 13 15.92 4.77 9.51
C TRP A 13 15.29 5.15 10.84
N SER A 14 15.97 5.97 11.64
CA SER A 14 15.45 6.48 12.92
C SER A 14 14.41 7.59 12.80
N THR A 15 14.41 8.35 11.69
CA THR A 15 13.52 9.52 11.52
C THR A 15 12.62 9.41 10.29
N GLY A 16 12.87 8.45 9.40
CA GLY A 16 12.17 8.30 8.12
C GLY A 16 12.67 9.23 7.01
N GLU A 17 13.63 10.11 7.30
CA GLU A 17 14.17 11.09 6.35
C GLU A 17 14.86 10.36 5.17
N GLY A 18 14.55 10.79 3.94
CA GLY A 18 15.09 10.19 2.71
C GLY A 18 14.48 8.84 2.30
N LEU A 19 13.66 8.20 3.14
CA LEU A 19 13.14 6.85 2.83
C LEU A 19 12.12 6.81 1.69
N LEU A 20 11.48 7.94 1.36
CA LEU A 20 10.60 8.05 0.20
C LEU A 20 11.36 7.99 -1.14
N GLU A 21 12.69 8.13 -1.15
CA GLU A 21 13.52 8.04 -2.36
C GLU A 21 14.01 6.61 -2.63
N VAL A 22 13.68 5.65 -1.75
CA VAL A 22 14.04 4.24 -1.92
C VAL A 22 13.41 3.69 -3.20
N SER A 23 14.22 3.04 -4.02
CA SER A 23 13.80 2.38 -5.27
C SER A 23 14.33 0.95 -5.41
N ASP A 24 15.29 0.54 -4.58
CA ASP A 24 15.86 -0.82 -4.59
C ASP A 24 15.10 -1.73 -3.59
N PRO A 25 14.45 -2.82 -4.05
CA PRO A 25 13.75 -3.75 -3.17
C PRO A 25 14.67 -4.41 -2.13
N LYS A 26 15.97 -4.59 -2.42
CA LYS A 26 16.93 -5.20 -1.50
C LYS A 26 17.18 -4.34 -0.27
N VAL A 27 17.07 -3.02 -0.41
CA VAL A 27 17.18 -2.08 0.73
C VAL A 27 16.00 -2.29 1.68
N VAL A 28 14.79 -2.42 1.14
CA VAL A 28 13.58 -2.70 1.93
C VAL A 28 13.67 -4.08 2.60
N ASP A 29 14.14 -5.10 1.89
CA ASP A 29 14.30 -6.45 2.46
C ASP A 29 15.26 -6.45 3.66
N ARG A 30 16.38 -5.74 3.54
CA ARG A 30 17.34 -5.56 4.63
C ARG A 30 16.72 -4.80 5.81
N ALA A 31 16.01 -3.71 5.55
CA ALA A 31 15.36 -2.92 6.58
C ALA A 31 14.34 -3.74 7.38
N PHE A 32 13.55 -4.58 6.70
CA PHE A 32 12.68 -5.52 7.39
C PHE A 32 13.45 -6.57 8.21
N ALA A 33 14.57 -7.09 7.71
CA ALA A 33 15.39 -8.07 8.43
C ALA A 33 16.04 -7.47 9.70
N CYS A 34 16.41 -6.19 9.65
CA CYS A 34 16.96 -5.44 10.77
C CYS A 34 15.90 -4.91 11.75
N GLY A 35 14.61 -5.00 11.41
CA GLY A 35 13.53 -4.43 12.22
C GLY A 35 13.58 -2.90 12.27
N GLU A 36 13.95 -2.25 11.17
CA GLU A 36 14.08 -0.79 11.12
C GLU A 36 12.73 -0.10 11.36
N PRO A 37 12.68 0.93 12.23
CA PRO A 37 11.41 1.44 12.75
C PRO A 37 10.56 2.17 11.70
N HIS A 38 11.17 2.67 10.61
CA HIS A 38 10.47 3.39 9.55
C HIS A 38 10.43 2.64 8.21
N VAL A 39 10.57 1.30 8.24
CA VAL A 39 10.55 0.47 7.02
C VAL A 39 9.29 0.68 6.17
N GLY A 40 8.13 0.97 6.79
CA GLY A 40 6.90 1.30 6.07
C GLY A 40 7.03 2.49 5.11
N ILE A 41 7.81 3.53 5.47
CA ILE A 41 8.04 4.69 4.59
C ILE A 41 8.87 4.27 3.38
N ALA A 42 9.87 3.41 3.58
CA ALA A 42 10.67 2.85 2.49
C ALA A 42 9.83 1.98 1.54
N VAL A 43 8.81 1.26 2.04
CA VAL A 43 7.86 0.52 1.18
C VAL A 43 7.02 1.47 0.33
N VAL A 44 6.58 2.61 0.89
CA VAL A 44 5.91 3.65 0.10
C VAL A 44 6.83 4.22 -0.97
N GLY A 45 8.07 4.56 -0.62
CA GLY A 45 9.09 4.99 -1.58
C GLY A 45 9.31 3.97 -2.69
N LEU A 46 9.48 2.69 -2.33
CA LEU A 46 9.66 1.61 -3.29
C LEU A 46 8.50 1.53 -4.28
N SER A 47 7.25 1.67 -3.79
CA SER A 47 6.07 1.68 -4.66
C SER A 47 5.97 2.88 -5.60
N LEU A 48 6.61 4.00 -5.26
CA LEU A 48 6.63 5.21 -6.08
C LEU A 48 7.73 5.18 -7.13
N ASN A 49 8.88 4.58 -6.80
CA ASN A 49 10.12 4.76 -7.56
C ASN A 49 10.61 3.52 -8.31
N ASN A 50 10.20 2.31 -7.92
CA ASN A 50 10.61 1.10 -8.62
C ASN A 50 9.66 0.80 -9.80
N PRO A 51 10.17 0.66 -11.03
CA PRO A 51 9.34 0.44 -12.21
C PRO A 51 8.87 -1.01 -12.38
N ASP A 52 9.42 -1.97 -11.64
CA ASP A 52 9.05 -3.38 -11.70
C ASP A 52 8.01 -3.74 -10.63
N PRO A 53 6.73 -3.81 -11.00
CA PRO A 53 5.68 -4.14 -10.04
C PRO A 53 5.78 -5.56 -9.46
N ASP A 54 6.45 -6.51 -10.12
CA ASP A 54 6.61 -7.87 -9.61
C ASP A 54 7.68 -7.93 -8.50
N GLU A 55 8.65 -7.02 -8.50
CA GLU A 55 9.60 -6.84 -7.40
C GLU A 55 8.97 -6.10 -6.20
N VAL A 56 8.08 -5.14 -6.47
CA VAL A 56 7.44 -4.29 -5.45
C VAL A 56 6.35 -5.03 -4.67
N ALA A 57 5.47 -5.76 -5.36
CA ALA A 57 4.26 -6.33 -4.75
C ALA A 57 4.53 -7.19 -3.51
N PRO A 58 5.54 -8.09 -3.48
CA PRO A 58 5.84 -8.89 -2.28
C PRO A 58 6.20 -8.06 -1.04
N ARG A 59 6.84 -6.89 -1.22
CA ARG A 59 7.23 -6.01 -0.10
C ARG A 59 6.04 -5.24 0.45
N ILE A 60 5.11 -4.84 -0.43
CA ILE A 60 3.83 -4.25 -0.02
C ILE A 60 3.03 -5.28 0.79
N VAL A 61 2.89 -6.52 0.30
CA VAL A 61 2.21 -7.60 1.03
C VAL A 61 2.83 -7.78 2.42
N ARG A 62 4.16 -7.87 2.48
CA ARG A 62 4.88 -7.98 3.76
C ARG A 62 4.57 -6.82 4.72
N ALA A 63 4.54 -5.59 4.21
CA ALA A 63 4.16 -4.42 5.02
C ALA A 63 2.72 -4.50 5.53
N THR A 64 1.75 -4.85 4.66
CA THR A 64 0.33 -4.97 5.03
C THR A 64 0.06 -6.07 6.06
N LEU A 65 0.92 -7.08 6.15
CA LEU A 65 0.83 -8.15 7.14
C LEU A 65 1.65 -7.89 8.41
N SER A 66 2.29 -6.72 8.52
CA SER A 66 3.10 -6.38 9.69
C SER A 66 2.26 -6.31 10.96
N VAL A 67 2.82 -6.82 12.06
CA VAL A 67 2.24 -6.66 13.40
C VAL A 67 2.30 -5.21 13.87
N ASP A 68 3.32 -4.47 13.43
CA ASP A 68 3.45 -3.05 13.69
C ASP A 68 2.37 -2.28 12.93
N ARG A 69 1.54 -1.55 13.68
CA ARG A 69 0.35 -0.88 13.15
C ARG A 69 0.70 0.19 12.12
N GLU A 70 1.80 0.92 12.33
CA GLU A 70 2.19 2.01 11.43
C GLU A 70 2.78 1.47 10.13
N THR A 71 3.63 0.44 10.21
CA THR A 71 4.13 -0.29 9.04
C THR A 71 2.98 -0.89 8.23
N ARG A 72 1.98 -1.47 8.90
CA ARG A 72 0.77 -1.99 8.24
C ARG A 72 -0.01 -0.91 7.52
N ARG A 73 -0.28 0.22 8.19
CA ARG A 73 -0.94 1.38 7.59
C ARG A 73 -0.19 1.89 6.36
N LEU A 74 1.13 2.03 6.46
CA LEU A 74 1.98 2.47 5.34
C LEU A 74 2.04 1.42 4.21
N GLY A 75 1.92 0.13 4.52
CA GLY A 75 1.73 -0.92 3.52
C GLY A 75 0.48 -0.70 2.66
N PHE A 76 -0.65 -0.32 3.28
CA PHE A 76 -1.87 0.01 2.52
C PHE A 76 -1.73 1.31 1.72
N VAL A 77 -1.03 2.32 2.25
CA VAL A 77 -0.69 3.52 1.48
C VAL A 77 0.13 3.16 0.24
N ALA A 78 1.16 2.31 0.40
CA ALA A 78 1.96 1.81 -0.71
C ALA A 78 1.11 1.03 -1.73
N LEU A 79 0.17 0.18 -1.29
CA LEU A 79 -0.78 -0.51 -2.17
C LEU A 79 -1.58 0.49 -3.02
N GLY A 80 -2.10 1.56 -2.41
CA GLY A 80 -2.80 2.63 -3.11
C GLY A 80 -1.97 3.26 -4.23
N HIS A 81 -0.70 3.57 -3.95
CA HIS A 81 0.24 4.05 -4.98
C HIS A 81 0.48 3.01 -6.07
N PHE A 82 0.70 1.74 -5.70
CA PHE A 82 0.92 0.64 -6.62
C PHE A 82 -0.23 0.51 -7.63
N VAL A 83 -1.49 0.50 -7.17
CA VAL A 83 -2.65 0.34 -8.07
C VAL A 83 -2.89 1.59 -8.91
N ARG A 84 -2.60 2.79 -8.37
CA ARG A 84 -2.72 4.06 -9.10
C ARG A 84 -1.75 4.13 -10.29
N ILE A 85 -0.51 3.70 -10.07
CA ILE A 85 0.56 3.69 -11.07
C ILE A 85 0.35 2.56 -12.08
N ASN A 86 0.18 1.33 -11.59
CA ASN A 86 0.21 0.13 -12.43
C ASN A 86 -1.16 -0.26 -13.02
N ARG A 87 -2.26 0.33 -12.53
CA ARG A 87 -3.64 0.05 -12.97
C ARG A 87 -3.99 -1.44 -12.94
N ARG A 88 -3.39 -2.16 -11.98
CA ARG A 88 -3.56 -3.59 -11.72
C ARG A 88 -3.36 -3.87 -10.24
N ILE A 89 -3.91 -4.99 -9.79
CA ILE A 89 -3.69 -5.55 -8.45
C ILE A 89 -3.30 -7.02 -8.61
N THR A 90 -2.31 -7.48 -7.84
CA THR A 90 -1.92 -8.90 -7.84
C THR A 90 -2.88 -9.72 -6.95
N PRO A 91 -2.97 -11.04 -7.13
CA PRO A 91 -3.80 -11.88 -6.26
C PRO A 91 -3.45 -11.76 -4.77
N GLU A 92 -2.16 -11.64 -4.44
CA GLU A 92 -1.66 -11.55 -3.07
C GLU A 92 -2.06 -10.22 -2.42
N LEU A 93 -1.93 -9.11 -3.15
CA LEU A 93 -2.38 -7.79 -2.68
C LEU A 93 -3.91 -7.74 -2.52
N ALA A 94 -4.65 -8.37 -3.43
CA ALA A 94 -6.08 -8.50 -3.30
C ALA A 94 -6.48 -9.36 -2.08
N GLY A 95 -5.71 -10.41 -1.77
CA GLY A 95 -5.89 -11.21 -0.55
C GLY A 95 -5.68 -10.37 0.70
N ALA A 96 -4.54 -9.68 0.81
CA ALA A 96 -4.24 -8.81 1.94
C ALA A 96 -5.32 -7.72 2.15
N LEU A 97 -5.81 -7.12 1.06
CA LEU A 97 -6.89 -6.13 1.11
C LEU A 97 -8.21 -6.72 1.62
N ARG A 98 -8.52 -7.96 1.20
CA ARG A 98 -9.74 -8.66 1.63
C ARG A 98 -9.72 -8.97 3.12
N ASP A 99 -8.57 -9.42 3.62
CA ASP A 99 -8.43 -9.85 5.02
C ASP A 99 -8.43 -8.65 5.99
N SER A 100 -8.06 -7.46 5.53
CA SER A 100 -8.04 -6.24 6.35
C SER A 100 -9.26 -5.34 6.16
N ALA A 101 -10.21 -5.68 5.28
CA ALA A 101 -11.34 -4.80 4.94
C ALA A 101 -12.23 -4.37 6.13
N SER A 102 -12.15 -5.04 7.28
CA SER A 102 -12.92 -4.71 8.49
C SER A 102 -12.19 -3.83 9.51
N ASP A 103 -10.91 -3.53 9.31
CA ASP A 103 -10.09 -2.81 10.31
C ASP A 103 -10.05 -1.27 10.13
N GLY A 104 -10.62 -0.77 9.02
CA GLY A 104 -10.65 0.65 8.64
C GLY A 104 -9.31 1.22 8.17
N ILE A 105 -8.19 0.49 8.31
CA ILE A 105 -6.87 0.92 7.87
C ILE A 105 -6.74 0.78 6.35
N SER A 106 -7.37 -0.25 5.78
CA SER A 106 -7.27 -0.56 4.36
C SER A 106 -8.28 0.18 3.48
N GLU A 107 -9.16 1.01 4.04
CA GLU A 107 -10.28 1.63 3.31
C GLU A 107 -9.79 2.55 2.18
N THR A 108 -8.80 3.40 2.43
CA THR A 108 -8.23 4.25 1.37
C THR A 108 -7.61 3.43 0.24
N ALA A 109 -6.96 2.31 0.56
CA ALA A 109 -6.36 1.42 -0.44
C ALA A 109 -7.43 0.65 -1.24
N LEU A 110 -8.56 0.36 -0.60
CA LEU A 110 -9.74 -0.22 -1.25
C LEU A 110 -10.32 0.77 -2.27
N ASP A 111 -10.54 2.02 -1.87
CA ASP A 111 -11.05 3.08 -2.73
C ASP A 111 -10.13 3.34 -3.93
N ASP A 112 -8.81 3.40 -3.69
CA ASP A 112 -7.81 3.51 -4.75
C ASP A 112 -7.90 2.33 -5.73
N THR A 113 -8.07 1.11 -5.22
CA THR A 113 -8.19 -0.10 -6.05
C THR A 113 -9.44 -0.03 -6.92
N LEU A 114 -10.59 0.34 -6.35
CA LEU A 114 -11.86 0.47 -7.06
C LEU A 114 -11.84 1.61 -8.09
N SER A 115 -11.10 2.69 -7.80
CA SER A 115 -10.98 3.87 -8.67
C SER A 115 -10.02 3.66 -9.84
N TYR A 116 -8.89 2.98 -9.61
CA TYR A 116 -7.80 2.94 -10.58
C TYR A 116 -7.67 1.61 -11.34
N VAL A 117 -8.08 0.48 -10.77
CA VAL A 117 -8.01 -0.81 -11.47
C VAL A 117 -9.23 -0.98 -12.38
N PRO A 118 -9.04 -1.24 -13.70
CA PRO A 118 -10.19 -1.44 -14.59
C PRO A 118 -11.09 -2.57 -14.11
N PHE A 119 -12.41 -2.35 -14.12
CA PHE A 119 -13.41 -3.30 -13.62
C PHE A 119 -13.19 -4.74 -14.10
N ARG A 120 -12.86 -4.94 -15.38
CA ARG A 120 -12.60 -6.26 -15.96
C ARG A 120 -11.45 -7.04 -15.28
N ARG A 121 -10.47 -6.32 -14.72
CA ARG A 121 -9.30 -6.86 -14.02
C ARG A 121 -9.49 -6.96 -12.51
N LEU A 122 -10.61 -6.48 -11.97
CA LEU A 122 -10.91 -6.63 -10.54
C LEU A 122 -11.20 -8.10 -10.20
N PRO A 123 -10.71 -8.58 -9.05
CA PRO A 123 -11.19 -9.81 -8.42
C PRO A 123 -12.72 -9.80 -8.24
N PRO A 124 -13.40 -10.96 -8.30
CA PRO A 124 -14.86 -11.02 -8.24
C PRO A 124 -15.48 -10.31 -7.02
N TRP A 125 -14.87 -10.44 -5.84
CA TRP A 125 -15.38 -9.83 -4.62
C TRP A 125 -15.29 -8.29 -4.65
N LEU A 126 -14.26 -7.73 -5.30
CA LEU A 126 -14.14 -6.28 -5.53
C LEU A 126 -15.15 -5.77 -6.56
N LYS A 127 -15.51 -6.59 -7.56
CA LYS A 127 -16.58 -6.24 -8.50
C LYS A 127 -17.93 -6.12 -7.80
N VAL A 128 -18.23 -7.04 -6.87
CA VAL A 128 -19.45 -6.99 -6.06
C VAL A 128 -19.48 -5.72 -5.22
N ARG A 129 -18.36 -5.40 -4.54
CA ARG A 129 -18.20 -4.14 -3.78
C ARG A 129 -18.43 -2.92 -4.67
N PHE A 130 -17.74 -2.83 -5.81
CA PHE A 130 -17.90 -1.72 -6.77
C PHE A 130 -19.36 -1.47 -7.17
N VAL A 131 -20.10 -2.54 -7.47
CA VAL A 131 -21.51 -2.43 -7.87
C VAL A 131 -22.36 -1.97 -6.69
N ALA A 132 -22.13 -2.49 -5.48
CA ALA A 132 -22.84 -2.06 -4.28
C ALA A 132 -22.62 -0.57 -4.01
N ASP A 133 -21.36 -0.11 -4.00
CA ASP A 133 -21.00 1.30 -3.76
C ASP A 133 -21.65 2.22 -4.81
N ARG A 134 -21.68 1.78 -6.08
CA ARG A 134 -22.31 2.53 -7.16
C ARG A 134 -23.83 2.63 -7.00
N LEU A 135 -24.48 1.55 -6.54
CA LEU A 135 -25.92 1.56 -6.27
C LEU A 135 -26.25 2.46 -5.08
N GLU A 136 -25.50 2.35 -3.98
CA GLU A 136 -25.65 3.22 -2.80
C GLU A 136 -25.54 4.69 -3.18
N TRP A 137 -24.55 5.06 -4.01
CA TRP A 137 -24.40 6.40 -4.54
C TRP A 137 -25.66 6.86 -5.32
N ILE A 138 -26.13 6.07 -6.29
CA ILE A 138 -27.35 6.38 -7.08
C ILE A 138 -28.56 6.61 -6.16
N PHE A 139 -28.76 5.74 -5.16
CA PHE A 139 -29.86 5.90 -4.23
C PHE A 139 -29.68 7.14 -3.37
N SER A 140 -28.49 7.39 -2.82
CA SER A 140 -28.22 8.55 -1.97
C SER A 140 -28.46 9.89 -2.68
N GLU A 141 -28.18 9.96 -3.99
CA GLU A 141 -28.43 11.16 -4.80
C GLU A 141 -29.91 11.35 -5.09
N ARG A 142 -30.64 10.25 -5.31
CA ARG A 142 -32.07 10.27 -5.59
C ARG A 142 -32.93 10.72 -4.39
N TRP A 143 -32.43 10.59 -3.16
CA TRP A 143 -33.11 11.05 -1.93
C TRP A 143 -32.65 12.43 -1.43
N LYS A 144 -31.76 13.10 -2.16
CA LYS A 144 -31.32 14.49 -1.89
C LYS A 144 -31.99 15.54 -2.79
N GLY A 145 -32.90 15.14 -3.67
CA GLY A 145 -33.75 16.02 -4.49
C GLY A 145 -35.21 15.85 -4.14
#